data_AF-A0A954XK40-F1
#
_entry.id   AF-A0A954XK40-F1
#
_cell.length_a   1.000
_cell.length_b   1.000
_cell.length_c   1.000
_cell.angle_alpha   90.00
_cell.angle_beta   90.00
_cell.angle_gamma   90.00
#
_symmetry.space_group_name_H-M   'P 1'
#
loop_
_entity.id
_entity.type
_entity.pdbx_description
1 polymer ?
#
loop_
_entity_poly.entity_id
_entity_poly.type
_entity_poly.pdbx_seq_one_letter_code
_entity_poly.pdbx_strand_id
1 'polypeptide(L)'
;SPKSSLRDLASENRIYWVDENPQSYMPVAQHLGVGRPPIMIAFLPVDLEQQMLKLELAYNGPKQEEDVEQTVFKAVRSDNGYKVIVIDQTLRN
;
A
#
# COMPACT_ATOMS: atom_id res chain seq x y z
N SER A 1 -24.48 0.13 -8.23
CA SER A 1 -23.83 1.09 -7.32
C SER A 1 -22.72 0.38 -6.56
N PRO A 2 -21.58 1.02 -6.29
CA PRO A 2 -20.57 0.46 -5.40
C PRO A 2 -21.23 0.14 -4.05
N LYS A 3 -20.88 -1.00 -3.44
CA LYS A 3 -21.33 -1.33 -2.08
C LYS A 3 -20.56 -0.43 -1.11
N SER A 4 -21.27 0.31 -0.27
CA SER A 4 -20.69 1.05 0.84
C SER A 4 -21.00 0.37 2.17
N SER A 5 -20.05 0.43 3.09
CA SER A 5 -20.20 -0.05 4.46
C SER A 5 -19.45 0.89 5.38
N LEU A 6 -20.02 1.20 6.55
CA LEU A 6 -19.32 1.95 7.59
C LEU A 6 -18.46 0.98 8.39
N ARG A 7 -17.16 1.28 8.48
CA ARG A 7 -16.19 0.47 9.23
C ARG A 7 -15.27 1.39 10.01
N ASP A 8 -15.04 1.05 11.28
CA ASP A 8 -14.00 1.69 12.07
C ASP A 8 -12.63 1.16 11.64
N LEU A 9 -11.73 2.08 11.29
CA LEU A 9 -10.37 1.77 10.84
C LEU A 9 -9.35 1.82 11.99
N ALA A 10 -9.74 2.22 13.20
CA ALA A 10 -8.82 2.37 14.34
C ALA A 10 -8.13 1.05 14.75
N SER A 11 -8.70 -0.10 14.39
CA SER A 11 -8.15 -1.44 14.66
C SER A 11 -7.48 -2.09 13.45
N GLU A 12 -7.42 -1.41 12.31
CA GLU A 12 -6.86 -1.97 11.08
C GLU A 12 -5.32 -1.92 11.11
N ASN A 13 -4.69 -3.08 11.13
CA ASN A 13 -3.23 -3.21 11.06
C ASN A 13 -2.80 -3.49 9.62
N ARG A 14 -2.92 -2.49 8.75
CA ARG A 14 -2.64 -2.61 7.31
C ARG A 14 -1.87 -1.42 6.79
N ILE A 15 -1.11 -1.64 5.72
CA ILE A 15 -0.46 -0.53 5.01
C ILE A 15 -1.52 0.25 4.24
N TYR A 16 -1.62 1.54 4.51
CA TYR A 16 -2.53 2.44 3.80
C TYR A 16 -1.86 3.77 3.47
N TRP A 17 -2.42 4.44 2.47
CA TRP A 17 -2.09 5.82 2.12
C TRP A 17 -3.31 6.69 2.27
N VAL A 18 -3.08 7.90 2.78
CA VAL A 18 -4.06 8.97 2.79
C VAL A 18 -3.69 9.95 1.67
N ASP A 19 -4.64 10.20 0.79
CA ASP A 19 -4.52 11.20 -0.25
C ASP A 19 -5.51 12.35 0.03
N GLU A 20 -4.96 13.51 0.33
CA GLU A 20 -5.71 14.73 0.60
C GLU A 20 -5.77 15.66 -0.62
N ASN A 21 -5.07 15.33 -1.71
CA ASN A 21 -5.06 16.13 -2.92
C ASN A 21 -6.27 15.81 -3.81
N PRO A 22 -7.24 16.73 -3.97
CA PRO A 22 -8.42 16.43 -4.78
C PRO A 22 -8.09 16.14 -6.24
N GLN A 23 -6.97 16.64 -6.78
CA GLN A 23 -6.63 16.40 -8.18
C GLN A 23 -6.27 14.92 -8.46
N SER A 24 -5.73 14.20 -7.49
CA SER A 24 -5.34 12.79 -7.64
C SER A 24 -6.51 11.84 -7.39
N TYR A 25 -7.36 12.07 -6.38
CA TYR A 25 -8.43 11.14 -6.04
C TYR A 25 -9.78 11.41 -6.71
N MET A 26 -10.06 12.64 -7.18
CA MET A 26 -11.38 12.96 -7.76
C MET A 26 -11.75 12.13 -8.99
N PRO A 27 -10.83 11.73 -9.89
CA PRO A 27 -11.18 10.80 -10.99
C PRO A 27 -11.72 9.46 -10.48
N VAL A 28 -11.17 8.94 -9.39
CA VAL A 28 -11.66 7.71 -8.74
C VAL A 28 -13.04 7.95 -8.14
N ALA A 29 -13.22 9.07 -7.42
CA ALA A 29 -14.51 9.43 -6.82
C ALA A 29 -15.63 9.55 -7.87
N GLN A 30 -15.35 10.23 -8.99
CA GLN A 30 -16.28 10.37 -10.11
C GLN A 30 -16.63 9.03 -10.74
N HIS A 31 -15.64 8.16 -10.96
CA HIS A 31 -15.86 6.83 -11.52
C HIS A 31 -16.77 5.97 -10.62
N LEU A 32 -16.62 6.09 -9.31
CA LEU A 32 -17.45 5.39 -8.33
C LEU A 32 -18.81 6.05 -8.12
N GLY A 33 -19.07 7.23 -8.69
CA GLY A 33 -20.30 7.99 -8.48
C GLY A 33 -20.48 8.46 -7.04
N VAL A 34 -19.38 8.63 -6.31
CA VAL A 34 -19.40 9.22 -4.96
C VAL A 34 -19.19 10.74 -5.06
N GLY A 35 -19.76 11.48 -4.12
CA GLY A 35 -19.53 12.94 -4.01
C GLY A 35 -18.05 13.25 -3.77
N ARG A 36 -17.70 14.53 -3.60
CA ARG A 36 -16.31 14.94 -3.30
C ARG A 36 -15.96 14.56 -1.86
N PRO A 37 -15.19 13.48 -1.60
CA PRO A 37 -14.76 13.18 -0.24
C PRO A 37 -13.70 14.21 0.20
N PRO A 38 -13.50 14.41 1.51
CA PRO A 38 -12.40 15.26 2.00
C PRO A 38 -11.02 14.60 1.77
N ILE A 39 -10.95 13.27 1.87
CA ILE A 39 -9.75 12.46 1.71
C ILE A 39 -10.09 11.14 0.99
N MET A 40 -9.10 10.54 0.35
CA MET A 40 -9.16 9.14 -0.08
C MET A 40 -8.18 8.31 0.74
N ILE A 41 -8.62 7.16 1.23
CA ILE A 41 -7.75 6.16 1.85
C ILE A 41 -7.67 4.96 0.93
N ALA A 42 -6.46 4.55 0.57
CA ALA A 42 -6.22 3.36 -0.23
C ALA A 42 -5.41 2.35 0.58
N PHE A 43 -5.85 1.09 0.54
CA PHE A 43 -5.11 -0.05 1.05
C PHE A 43 -4.52 -0.82 -0.13
N LEU A 44 -3.38 -1.47 0.08
CA LEU A 44 -2.94 -2.50 -0.83
C LEU A 44 -3.89 -3.71 -0.77
N PRO A 45 -3.89 -4.59 -1.77
CA PRO A 45 -4.40 -5.95 -1.59
C PRO A 45 -3.60 -6.71 -0.52
N VAL A 46 -4.27 -7.49 0.33
CA VAL A 46 -3.63 -8.22 1.45
C VAL A 46 -2.55 -9.19 0.96
N ASP A 47 -2.79 -9.86 -0.16
CA ASP A 47 -1.84 -10.74 -0.83
C ASP A 47 -0.59 -9.99 -1.29
N LEU A 48 -0.74 -8.76 -1.75
CA LEU A 48 0.38 -7.90 -2.12
C LEU A 48 1.17 -7.43 -0.88
N GLU A 49 0.50 -7.05 0.21
CA GLU A 49 1.18 -6.71 1.48
C GLU A 49 2.01 -7.89 1.99
N GLN A 50 1.44 -9.10 1.99
CA GLN A 50 2.15 -10.33 2.39
C GLN A 50 3.33 -10.65 1.45
N GLN A 51 3.18 -10.40 0.16
CA GLN A 51 4.28 -10.56 -0.79
C GLN A 51 5.41 -9.56 -0.53
N MET A 52 5.08 -8.30 -0.22
CA MET A 52 6.06 -7.26 0.09
C MET A 52 6.83 -7.60 1.37
N LEU A 53 6.16 -8.07 2.42
CA LEU A 53 6.82 -8.54 3.65
C LEU A 53 7.80 -9.69 3.37
N LYS A 54 7.41 -10.67 2.53
CA LYS A 54 8.32 -11.76 2.14
C LYS A 54 9.56 -11.26 1.42
N LEU A 55 9.41 -10.25 0.55
CA LEU A 55 10.53 -9.66 -0.18
C LEU A 55 11.46 -8.87 0.76
N GLU A 56 10.87 -8.13 1.70
CA GLU A 56 11.61 -7.37 2.74
C GLU A 56 12.48 -8.28 3.61
N LEU A 57 11.89 -9.35 4.14
CA LEU A 57 12.61 -10.31 5.00
C LEU A 57 13.69 -11.11 4.25
N ALA A 58 13.61 -11.16 2.91
CA ALA A 58 14.56 -11.90 2.07
C ALA A 58 15.73 -11.06 1.54
N TYR A 59 15.65 -9.72 1.55
CA TYR A 59 16.58 -8.88 0.79
C TYR A 59 17.97 -8.75 1.46
N ASN A 60 18.06 -8.17 2.67
CA ASN A 60 19.31 -8.09 3.44
C ASN A 60 19.33 -8.99 4.69
N GLY A 61 18.43 -9.97 4.76
CA GLY A 61 18.38 -11.00 5.81
C GLY A 61 18.12 -10.51 7.24
N PRO A 62 17.20 -9.56 7.50
CA PRO A 62 16.75 -9.28 8.86
C PRO A 62 16.18 -10.56 9.49
N LYS A 63 16.32 -10.74 10.81
CA LYS A 63 15.73 -11.89 11.49
C LYS A 63 14.23 -11.69 11.71
N GLN A 64 13.84 -10.44 11.90
CA GLN A 64 12.48 -9.99 12.14
C GLN A 64 12.24 -8.60 11.54
N GLU A 65 10.99 -8.21 11.34
CA GLU A 65 10.61 -6.94 10.72
C GLU A 65 11.10 -5.73 11.53
N GLU A 66 11.18 -5.86 12.85
CA GLU A 66 11.67 -4.80 13.73
C GLU A 66 13.16 -4.49 13.55
N ASP A 67 13.93 -5.38 12.90
CA ASP A 67 15.32 -5.12 12.53
C ASP A 67 15.41 -4.18 11.32
N VAL A 68 14.30 -3.88 10.65
CA VAL A 68 14.25 -3.04 9.46
C VAL A 68 13.90 -1.60 9.86
N GLU A 69 14.70 -0.65 9.40
CA GLU A 69 14.40 0.78 9.52
C GLU A 69 13.53 1.24 8.35
N GLN A 70 13.92 0.85 7.13
CA GLN A 70 13.24 1.24 5.90
C GLN A 70 13.49 0.21 4.79
N THR A 71 12.46 -0.08 4.01
CA THR A 71 12.56 -0.81 2.73
C THR A 71 12.00 0.04 1.60
N VAL A 72 12.73 0.15 0.49
CA VAL A 72 12.30 0.85 -0.71
C VAL A 72 11.86 -0.15 -1.75
N PHE A 73 10.57 -0.09 -2.10
CA PHE A 73 9.96 -0.91 -3.13
C PHE A 73 9.82 -0.17 -4.44
N LYS A 74 9.92 -0.91 -5.55
CA LYS A 74 9.63 -0.41 -6.90
C LYS A 74 8.61 -1.31 -7.58
N ALA A 75 7.54 -0.70 -8.09
CA ALA A 75 6.65 -1.35 -9.04
C ALA A 75 7.30 -1.34 -10.43
N VAL A 76 7.52 -2.51 -11.00
CA VAL A 76 8.08 -2.66 -12.35
C VAL A 76 7.09 -3.41 -13.23
N ARG A 77 7.00 -3.00 -14.49
CA ARG A 77 6.14 -3.66 -15.48
C ARG A 77 6.66 -5.08 -15.74
N SER A 78 5.74 -6.03 -15.89
CA SER A 78 5.98 -7.41 -16.28
C SER A 78 5.04 -7.79 -17.42
N ASP A 79 5.25 -8.97 -18.02
CA ASP A 79 4.40 -9.48 -19.11
C ASP A 79 2.94 -9.62 -18.68
N ASN A 80 2.69 -9.85 -17.38
CA ASN A 80 1.37 -10.02 -16.78
C ASN A 80 0.96 -8.86 -15.86
N GLY A 81 1.42 -7.64 -16.14
CA GLY A 81 1.02 -6.43 -15.41
C GLY A 81 2.19 -5.77 -14.67
N TYR A 82 2.14 -5.75 -13.34
CA TYR A 82 3.17 -5.15 -12.50
C TYR A 82 3.63 -6.16 -11.45
N LYS A 83 4.92 -6.11 -11.12
CA LYS A 83 5.51 -6.81 -9.97
C LYS A 83 6.21 -5.79 -9.07
N VAL A 84 6.23 -6.07 -7.78
CA VAL A 84 6.98 -5.28 -6.81
C VAL A 84 8.33 -5.95 -6.57
N ILE A 85 9.39 -5.14 -6.52
CA ILE A 85 10.75 -5.57 -6.17
C ILE A 85 11.31 -4.66 -5.08
N VAL A 86 12.22 -5.18 -4.25
CA VAL A 86 13.02 -4.35 -3.32
C VAL A 86 14.20 -3.79 -4.09
N ILE A 87 14.45 -2.48 -3.94
CA ILE A 87 15.59 -1.80 -4.57
C ILE A 87 16.58 -1.22 -3.56
N ASP A 88 16.17 -1.08 -2.29
CA ASP A 88 17.03 -0.65 -1.20
C ASP A 88 16.43 -1.07 0.15
N GLN A 89 17.28 -1.26 1.17
CA GLN A 89 16.85 -1.57 2.53
C GLN A 89 17.91 -1.12 3.56
N THR A 90 17.47 -0.35 4.54
CA THR A 90 18.26 0.07 5.70
C THR A 90 17.82 -0.73 6.93
N LEU A 91 18.77 -1.39 7.58
CA LEU A 91 18.54 -2.11 8.84
C LEU A 91 18.80 -1.19 10.03
N ARG A 92 18.11 -1.42 11.14
CA ARG A 92 18.40 -0.78 12.42
C ARG A 92 19.70 -1.36 12.98
N ASN A 93 20.56 -0.47 13.50
CA ASN A 93 21.78 -0.83 14.21
C ASN A 93 21.52 -1.32 15.63
#